data_AF-A0AAJ8KAB3-F1
#
_entry.id   AF-A0AAJ8KAB3-F1
#
_cell.length_a   1.000
_cell.length_b   1.000
_cell.length_c   1.000
_cell.angle_alpha   90.00
_cell.angle_beta   90.00
_cell.angle_gamma   90.00
#
_symmetry.space_group_name_H-M   'P 1'
#
loop_
_entity.id
_entity.type
_entity.pdbx_description
1 polymer ?
#
loop_
_entity_poly.entity_id
_entity_poly.type
_entity_poly.pdbx_seq_one_letter_code
_entity_poly.pdbx_strand_id
1 'polypeptide(L)'
;MPRLPRAIFPLLPPTPLPLMGPKPKFSLNSTLRFNPSHPLNHSTHPSPLLHPRTIPPSLSCLAIIPQPPLLPLQDRCALGSLRFIAMGTFYQPSQRKRKNKHGFLSRLRGSRNNRKIIFRRLLKGRKNMSH
;
A
#
# COMPACT_ATOMS: atom_id res chain seq x y z
N MET A 1 20.45 -25.20 30.75
CA MET A 1 19.12 -25.83 30.98
C MET A 1 19.23 -27.31 30.69
N PRO A 2 18.88 -28.20 31.62
CA PRO A 2 18.92 -29.63 31.38
C PRO A 2 17.86 -30.02 30.33
N ARG A 3 18.22 -30.87 29.37
CA ARG A 3 17.30 -31.38 28.35
C ARG A 3 16.67 -32.67 28.85
N LEU A 4 15.35 -32.71 28.96
CA LEU A 4 14.61 -33.91 29.33
C LEU A 4 14.73 -34.99 28.24
N PRO A 5 14.80 -36.28 28.59
CA PRO A 5 14.84 -37.37 27.64
C PRO A 5 13.50 -37.49 26.89
N ARG A 6 13.59 -37.80 25.60
CA ARG A 6 12.45 -38.09 24.73
C ARG A 6 11.81 -39.40 25.21
N ALA A 7 10.68 -39.30 25.90
CA ALA A 7 9.85 -40.45 26.20
C ALA A 7 9.50 -41.16 24.89
N ILE A 8 9.76 -42.48 24.88
CA ILE A 8 9.38 -43.39 23.80
C ILE A 8 7.86 -43.54 23.90
N PHE A 9 7.13 -42.92 22.97
CA PHE A 9 5.70 -43.13 22.88
C PHE A 9 5.44 -44.58 22.41
N PRO A 10 4.53 -45.33 23.05
CA PRO A 10 4.10 -46.62 22.54
C PRO A 10 3.45 -46.43 21.16
N LEU A 11 3.91 -47.19 20.18
CA LEU A 11 3.35 -47.28 18.84
C LEU A 11 1.90 -47.76 18.95
N LEU A 12 0.93 -46.85 18.85
CA LEU A 12 -0.45 -47.25 18.61
C LEU A 12 -0.53 -47.95 17.24
N PRO A 13 -1.29 -49.05 17.11
CA PRO A 13 -1.50 -49.70 15.83
C PRO A 13 -2.21 -48.75 14.86
N PRO A 14 -1.94 -48.86 13.54
CA PRO A 14 -2.55 -48.02 12.54
C PRO A 14 -4.06 -48.28 12.49
N THR A 15 -4.85 -47.23 12.71
CA THR A 15 -6.29 -47.23 12.47
C THR A 15 -6.57 -47.46 10.98
N PRO A 16 -7.44 -48.40 10.59
CA PRO A 16 -7.81 -48.58 9.19
C PRO A 16 -8.51 -47.32 8.67
N LEU A 17 -7.98 -46.78 7.58
CA LEU A 17 -8.54 -45.61 6.90
C LEU A 17 -9.96 -45.93 6.39
N PRO A 18 -10.95 -45.05 6.59
CA PRO A 18 -12.25 -45.22 5.97
C PRO A 18 -12.08 -45.21 4.45
N LEU A 19 -12.61 -46.24 3.80
CA LEU A 19 -12.69 -46.40 2.35
C LEU A 19 -13.27 -45.11 1.75
N MET A 20 -12.42 -44.36 1.04
CA MET A 20 -12.84 -43.14 0.37
C MET A 20 -13.89 -43.49 -0.68
N GLY A 21 -15.15 -43.16 -0.38
CA GLY A 21 -16.20 -43.10 -1.39
C GLY A 21 -15.82 -42.11 -2.51
N PRO A 22 -16.48 -42.19 -3.67
CA PRO A 22 -16.18 -41.34 -4.81
C PRO A 22 -16.29 -39.86 -4.42
N LYS A 23 -15.18 -39.13 -4.61
CA LYS A 23 -15.09 -37.70 -4.33
C LYS A 23 -16.16 -36.96 -5.14
N PRO A 24 -16.92 -36.02 -4.54
CA PRO A 24 -17.84 -35.19 -5.31
C PRO A 24 -17.04 -34.42 -6.36
N LYS A 25 -17.40 -34.60 -7.63
CA LYS A 25 -16.90 -33.78 -8.74
C LYS A 25 -17.51 -32.40 -8.55
N PHE A 26 -16.78 -31.50 -7.90
CA PHE A 26 -17.13 -30.08 -7.88
C PHE A 26 -17.09 -29.57 -9.33
N SER A 27 -18.25 -29.46 -9.95
CA SER A 27 -18.41 -28.82 -11.25
C SER A 27 -18.07 -27.34 -11.08
N LEU A 28 -16.90 -26.93 -11.58
CA LEU A 28 -16.48 -25.54 -11.65
C LEU A 28 -17.17 -24.84 -12.83
N ASN A 29 -18.50 -24.87 -12.86
CA ASN A 29 -19.31 -24.08 -13.79
C ASN A 29 -20.08 -23.01 -13.01
N SER A 30 -19.44 -22.36 -12.03
CA SER A 30 -19.92 -21.05 -11.57
C SER A 30 -19.25 -19.99 -12.44
N THR A 31 -19.71 -19.92 -13.68
CA THR A 31 -19.50 -18.76 -14.54
C THR A 31 -20.31 -17.64 -13.91
N LEU A 32 -19.72 -16.90 -12.97
CA LEU A 32 -20.18 -15.57 -12.60
C LEU A 32 -20.04 -14.70 -13.84
N ARG A 33 -21.06 -14.73 -14.70
CA ARG A 33 -21.25 -13.73 -15.73
C ARG A 33 -21.55 -12.43 -14.99
N PHE A 34 -20.53 -11.61 -14.80
CA PHE A 34 -20.74 -10.19 -14.56
C PHE A 34 -21.58 -9.68 -15.72
N ASN A 35 -22.79 -9.23 -15.42
CA ASN A 35 -23.68 -8.58 -16.36
C ASN A 35 -23.59 -7.07 -16.09
N PRO A 36 -22.78 -6.28 -16.81
CA PRO A 36 -22.76 -4.85 -16.66
C PRO A 36 -23.78 -4.26 -17.63
N SER A 37 -25.06 -4.34 -17.29
CA SER A 37 -26.13 -3.71 -18.06
C SER A 37 -26.92 -2.72 -17.21
N HIS A 38 -26.23 -1.69 -16.71
CA HIS A 38 -26.86 -0.41 -16.35
C HIS A 38 -25.92 0.75 -16.69
N PRO A 39 -26.14 1.49 -17.80
CA PRO A 39 -25.59 2.83 -17.94
C PRO A 39 -26.40 3.76 -17.05
N LEU A 40 -25.84 4.14 -15.89
CA LEU A 40 -26.31 5.32 -15.17
C LEU A 40 -25.83 6.55 -15.94
N ASN A 41 -26.73 7.08 -16.77
CA ASN A 41 -26.65 8.41 -17.36
C ASN A 41 -26.64 9.46 -16.24
N HIS A 42 -25.46 9.83 -15.77
CA HIS A 42 -25.27 11.12 -15.11
C HIS A 42 -24.82 12.12 -16.18
N SER A 43 -25.82 12.71 -16.84
CA SER A 43 -25.67 14.00 -17.50
C SER A 43 -25.31 15.02 -16.43
N THR A 44 -24.04 15.42 -16.39
CA THR A 44 -23.62 16.65 -15.73
C THR A 44 -22.84 17.44 -16.78
N HIS A 45 -23.45 18.57 -17.13
CA HIS A 45 -23.05 19.47 -18.19
C HIS A 45 -21.59 19.92 -18.05
N PRO A 46 -20.80 19.95 -19.13
CA PRO A 46 -19.58 20.73 -19.16
C PRO A 46 -19.97 22.21 -19.28
N SER A 47 -19.65 22.99 -18.25
CA SER A 47 -19.69 24.46 -18.33
C SER A 47 -18.27 24.96 -18.61
N PRO A 48 -17.92 25.40 -19.83
CA PRO A 48 -16.68 26.13 -20.06
C PRO A 48 -16.97 27.62 -19.86
N LEU A 49 -16.85 28.10 -18.61
CA LEU A 49 -16.77 29.55 -18.38
C LEU A 49 -15.35 30.01 -18.63
N LEU A 50 -15.06 30.22 -19.92
CA LEU A 50 -13.99 31.06 -20.42
C LEU A 50 -14.20 32.48 -19.88
N HIS A 51 -13.45 32.85 -18.86
CA HIS A 51 -13.24 34.27 -18.55
C HIS A 51 -11.86 34.66 -19.07
N PRO A 52 -11.76 35.46 -20.14
CA PRO A 52 -10.52 36.16 -20.43
C PRO A 52 -10.32 37.17 -19.31
N ARG A 53 -9.37 36.88 -18.41
CA ARG A 53 -8.89 37.88 -17.45
C ARG A 53 -8.14 38.94 -18.25
N THR A 54 -8.85 40.02 -18.57
CA THR A 54 -8.30 41.28 -19.04
C THR A 54 -7.24 41.73 -18.02
N ILE A 55 -5.99 41.70 -18.46
CA ILE A 55 -4.88 42.38 -17.80
C ILE A 55 -5.07 43.86 -18.12
N PRO A 56 -5.30 44.76 -17.15
CA PRO A 56 -5.18 46.17 -17.41
C PRO A 56 -3.69 46.54 -17.57
N PRO A 57 -3.28 47.20 -18.66
CA PRO A 57 -2.00 47.89 -18.73
C PRO A 57 -2.26 49.35 -18.39
N SER A 58 -1.91 49.79 -17.18
CA SER A 58 -1.69 51.20 -16.86
C SER A 58 -1.34 51.33 -15.39
N LEU A 59 -0.47 52.22 -14.93
CA LEU A 59 0.54 53.07 -15.51
C LEU A 59 1.47 53.36 -14.32
N SER A 60 2.78 53.37 -14.57
CA SER A 60 3.73 54.31 -13.97
C SER A 60 3.49 54.70 -12.49
N CYS A 61 3.85 53.84 -11.56
CA CYS A 61 4.32 54.32 -10.26
C CYS A 61 5.84 54.28 -10.30
N LEU A 62 6.45 55.40 -10.71
CA LEU A 62 7.85 55.69 -10.41
C LEU A 62 7.95 55.87 -8.89
N ALA A 63 7.92 54.77 -8.15
CA ALA A 63 8.39 54.78 -6.79
C ALA A 63 9.90 55.04 -6.88
N ILE A 64 10.30 56.26 -6.51
CA ILE A 64 11.68 56.58 -6.16
C ILE A 64 12.02 55.65 -5.00
N ILE A 65 12.63 54.51 -5.32
CA ILE A 65 13.20 53.62 -4.33
C ILE A 65 14.48 54.33 -3.85
N PRO A 66 14.61 54.69 -2.56
CA PRO A 66 15.91 55.05 -2.03
C PRO A 66 16.81 53.83 -2.17
N GLN A 67 17.82 53.95 -3.04
CA GLN A 67 18.92 52.99 -3.15
C GLN A 67 19.48 52.79 -1.73
N PRO A 68 19.43 51.56 -1.16
CA PRO A 68 20.18 51.32 0.07
C PRO A 68 21.66 51.56 -0.27
N PRO A 69 22.44 52.19 0.64
CA PRO A 69 23.86 52.35 0.42
C PRO A 69 24.47 50.97 0.12
N LEU A 70 25.26 50.90 -0.94
CA LEU A 70 26.00 49.71 -1.36
C LEU A 70 26.96 49.32 -0.23
N LEU A 71 26.46 48.51 0.71
CA LEU A 71 27.31 47.86 1.70
C LEU A 71 28.24 46.91 0.95
N PRO A 72 29.51 46.79 1.35
CA PRO A 72 30.45 45.88 0.71
C PRO A 72 29.82 44.50 0.67
N LEU A 73 29.92 43.86 -0.49
CA LEU A 73 29.50 42.50 -0.77
C LEU A 73 29.97 41.60 0.37
N GLN A 74 29.10 41.40 1.36
CA GLN A 74 29.35 40.47 2.43
C GLN A 74 29.56 39.13 1.74
N ASP A 75 30.75 38.56 1.92
CA ASP A 75 31.11 37.23 1.47
C ASP A 75 30.00 36.28 1.91
N ARG A 76 29.01 36.08 1.05
CA ARG A 76 27.99 35.07 1.21
C ARG A 76 28.75 33.80 0.99
N CYS A 77 29.25 33.23 2.09
CA CYS A 77 29.93 31.95 2.11
C CYS A 77 29.22 31.05 1.10
N ALA A 78 29.91 30.70 0.01
CA ALA A 78 29.38 29.95 -1.12
C ALA A 78 29.02 28.50 -0.75
N LEU A 79 29.04 28.16 0.54
CA LEU A 79 28.41 26.98 1.09
C LEU A 79 26.90 27.27 1.19
N GLY A 80 26.21 27.20 0.05
CA GLY A 80 24.75 27.28 0.03
C GLY A 80 24.14 26.41 1.13
N SER A 81 23.05 26.89 1.75
CA SER A 81 22.37 26.21 2.86
C SER A 81 22.33 24.70 2.63
N LEU A 82 23.12 23.92 3.40
CA LEU A 82 23.12 22.47 3.33
C LEU A 82 21.74 21.97 3.78
N ARG A 83 20.87 21.67 2.83
CA ARG A 83 19.56 21.08 3.11
C ARG A 83 19.74 19.57 3.15
N PHE A 84 19.70 18.99 4.35
CA PHE A 84 19.58 17.54 4.47
C PHE A 84 18.27 17.07 3.86
N ILE A 85 18.29 16.00 3.07
CA ILE A 85 17.06 15.39 2.53
C ILE A 85 16.25 14.87 3.72
N ALA A 86 15.06 15.43 3.93
CA ALA A 86 14.13 14.93 4.93
C ALA A 86 13.66 13.54 4.52
N MET A 87 14.16 12.52 5.20
CA MET A 87 13.79 11.12 5.03
C MET A 87 12.39 10.87 5.64
N GLY A 88 11.36 11.51 5.11
CA GLY A 88 9.98 11.49 5.62
C GLY A 88 8.96 10.82 4.70
N THR A 89 9.34 10.47 3.48
CA THR A 89 8.42 9.98 2.45
C THR A 89 8.37 8.45 2.34
N PHE A 90 8.96 7.71 3.29
CA PHE A 90 9.07 6.25 3.25
C PHE A 90 7.73 5.52 3.13
N TYR A 91 6.71 6.04 3.81
CA TYR A 91 5.38 5.48 3.76
C TYR A 91 4.48 6.30 2.85
N GLN A 92 4.24 5.78 1.65
CA GLN A 92 3.18 6.28 0.77
C GLN A 92 2.03 5.27 0.74
N PRO A 93 0.87 5.61 1.33
CA PRO A 93 -0.23 4.65 1.49
C PRO A 93 -0.81 4.30 0.12
N SER A 94 -0.76 3.02 -0.24
CA SER A 94 -1.43 2.50 -1.43
C SER A 94 -2.03 1.14 -1.15
N GLN A 95 -3.36 1.04 -1.24
CA GLN A 95 -4.10 -0.17 -0.85
C GLN A 95 -3.72 -1.37 -1.72
N ARG A 96 -3.59 -1.17 -3.04
CA ARG A 96 -3.16 -2.21 -3.97
C ARG A 96 -1.79 -2.79 -3.60
N LYS A 97 -0.77 -1.94 -3.36
CA LYS A 97 0.56 -2.42 -2.96
C LYS A 97 0.50 -3.12 -1.60
N ARG A 98 -0.26 -2.59 -0.63
CA ARG A 98 -0.44 -3.17 0.70
C ARG A 98 -1.02 -4.59 0.63
N LYS A 99 -2.13 -4.79 -0.10
CA LYS A 99 -2.80 -6.10 -0.22
C LYS A 99 -1.98 -7.10 -1.06
N ASN A 100 -1.30 -6.64 -2.12
CA ASN A 100 -0.44 -7.51 -2.93
C ASN A 100 0.81 -7.98 -2.17
N LYS A 101 1.51 -7.08 -1.47
CA LYS A 101 2.75 -7.43 -0.77
C LYS A 101 2.48 -8.14 0.56
N HIS A 102 1.44 -7.73 1.28
CA HIS A 102 1.28 -8.10 2.68
C HIS A 102 -0.08 -8.70 3.05
N GLY A 103 -0.99 -8.89 2.08
CA GLY A 103 -2.31 -9.44 2.33
C GLY A 103 -2.35 -10.96 2.47
N PHE A 104 -3.50 -11.48 2.92
CA PHE A 104 -3.65 -12.91 3.22
C PHE A 104 -3.39 -13.83 2.03
N LEU A 105 -3.91 -13.49 0.84
CA LEU A 105 -3.69 -14.28 -0.38
C LEU A 105 -2.21 -14.34 -0.77
N SER A 106 -1.44 -13.27 -0.56
CA SER A 106 0.00 -13.28 -0.83
C SER A 106 0.75 -14.21 0.13
N ARG A 107 0.23 -14.35 1.36
CA ARG A 107 0.78 -15.30 2.34
C ARG A 107 0.47 -16.75 1.99
N LEU A 108 -0.74 -17.03 1.49
CA LEU A 108 -1.17 -18.37 1.12
C LEU A 108 -0.54 -18.86 -0.20
N ARG A 109 -0.57 -18.03 -1.25
CA ARG A 109 -0.09 -18.39 -2.60
C ARG A 109 1.44 -18.43 -2.70
N GLY A 110 2.15 -17.75 -1.81
CA GLY A 110 3.61 -17.66 -1.86
C GLY A 110 4.34 -18.90 -1.35
N SER A 111 5.62 -18.72 -1.02
CA SER A 111 6.50 -19.79 -0.53
C SER A 111 6.00 -20.43 0.79
N ARG A 112 6.52 -21.62 1.12
CA ARG A 112 6.29 -22.29 2.42
C ARG A 112 6.56 -21.36 3.62
N ASN A 113 7.56 -20.48 3.51
CA ASN A 113 7.88 -19.51 4.57
C ASN A 113 6.77 -18.49 4.79
N ASN A 114 6.03 -18.10 3.75
CA ASN A 114 4.90 -17.19 3.87
C ASN A 114 3.74 -17.83 4.63
N ARG A 115 3.46 -19.12 4.37
CA ARG A 115 2.47 -19.89 5.13
C ARG A 115 2.86 -20.06 6.60
N LYS A 116 4.15 -20.31 6.89
CA LYS A 116 4.68 -20.34 8.26
C LYS A 116 4.43 -19.04 9.04
N ILE A 117 4.38 -17.88 8.38
CA ILE A 117 4.05 -16.61 9.05
C ILE A 117 2.64 -16.65 9.61
N ILE A 118 1.66 -17.14 8.83
CA ILE A 118 0.27 -17.27 9.28
C ILE A 118 0.17 -18.21 10.47
N PHE A 119 0.78 -19.39 10.39
CA PHE A 119 0.78 -20.37 11.50
C PHE A 119 1.39 -19.78 12.78
N ARG A 120 2.54 -19.10 12.69
CA ARG A 120 3.14 -18.44 13.87
C ARG A 120 2.26 -17.35 14.47
N ARG A 121 1.53 -16.59 13.63
CA ARG A 121 0.61 -15.56 14.11
C ARG A 121 -0.62 -16.16 14.80
N LEU A 122 -1.14 -17.28 14.30
CA LEU A 122 -2.23 -18.04 14.93
C LEU A 122 -1.80 -18.59 16.29
N LEU A 123 -0.63 -19.24 16.37
CA LEU A 123 -0.08 -19.76 17.62
C LEU A 123 0.14 -18.65 18.66
N LYS A 124 0.47 -17.44 18.22
CA LYS A 124 0.59 -16.26 19.10
C LYS A 124 -0.76 -15.63 19.47
N GLY A 125 -1.87 -16.06 18.87
CA GLY A 125 -3.20 -15.48 19.12
C GLY A 125 -3.38 -14.05 18.62
N ARG A 126 -2.72 -13.65 17.52
CA ARG A 126 -2.95 -12.30 16.95
C ARG A 126 -4.39 -12.19 16.43
N LYS A 127 -5.07 -11.07 16.65
CA LYS A 127 -6.39 -10.81 16.04
C LYS A 127 -6.32 -10.79 14.50
N ASN A 128 -5.28 -10.15 13.96
CA ASN A 128 -5.10 -9.98 12.52
C ASN A 128 -3.93 -10.83 12.02
N MET A 129 -4.20 -11.73 11.06
CA MET A 129 -3.19 -12.63 10.48
C MET A 129 -2.37 -11.98 9.36
N SER A 130 -2.96 -11.03 8.65
CA SER A 130 -2.35 -10.35 7.52
C SER A 130 -2.95 -8.96 7.36
N HIS A 131 -2.46 -8.19 6.39
CA HIS A 131 -3.10 -6.94 5.97
C HIS A 131 -4.40 -7.18 5.21
#